data_AF-A0A6N2AVZ2-F1
#
_entry.id   AF-A0A6N2AVZ2-F1
#
_cell.length_a   1.000
_cell.length_b   1.000
_cell.length_c   1.000
_cell.angle_alpha   90.00
_cell.angle_beta   90.00
_cell.angle_gamma   90.00
#
_symmetry.space_group_name_H-M   'P 1'
#
loop_
_entity.id
_entity.type
_entity.pdbx_description
1 polymer ?
#
loop_
_entity_poly.entity_id
_entity_poly.type
_entity_poly.pdbx_seq_one_letter_code
_entity_poly.pdbx_strand_id
1 'polypeptide(L)'
;MVITYSSFPTTSSTIFDIGNYSTKLLNIEPKSCINSSFPSPPKPLLISTPLQGGNFPVILFLHGYLLFNYFYSQLIQHISSHGFIVVAPQLYLVEGTDTTTDIKSTAEITNWLPDGLHRYLPSHVGPNLKKLALAGHSRGGKAAFALTLGKVTNTTPPVLTYIPQSFNLDMAVMVIGSGLGEVKRDPLFPACAPKGVNHRDFYNECVRPACYVVAKDYGHVDMLDDETKGVRGKATYGLCKNGKCREPMRRFVGGIVIAFLEDYLKGNSSDLMAIKDGYVTLPVELQDMDFRM
;
A
#
# COMPACT_ATOMS: atom_id res chain seq x y z
N MET A 1 -3.80 -26.48 -47.72
CA MET A 1 -3.13 -25.33 -47.09
C MET A 1 -3.10 -25.60 -45.59
N VAL A 2 -1.96 -26.00 -45.05
CA VAL A 2 -1.82 -26.32 -43.61
C VAL A 2 -1.71 -24.99 -42.88
N ILE A 3 -2.74 -24.64 -42.09
CA ILE A 3 -2.69 -23.48 -41.21
C ILE A 3 -1.99 -23.95 -39.93
N THR A 4 -0.69 -23.67 -39.83
CA THR A 4 0.06 -23.80 -38.59
C THR A 4 -0.33 -22.64 -37.68
N TYR A 5 -1.03 -22.95 -36.58
CA TYR A 5 -1.21 -21.99 -35.51
C TYR A 5 0.12 -21.83 -34.76
N SER A 6 0.76 -20.68 -34.97
CA SER A 6 1.84 -20.18 -34.12
C SER A 6 1.26 -19.89 -32.73
N SER A 7 1.43 -20.81 -31.78
CA SER A 7 1.19 -20.52 -30.37
C SER A 7 2.27 -19.54 -29.91
N PHE A 8 1.91 -18.27 -29.74
CA PHE A 8 2.75 -17.33 -29.00
C PHE A 8 2.97 -17.88 -27.58
N PRO A 9 4.21 -17.93 -27.08
CA PRO A 9 4.44 -18.30 -25.70
C PRO A 9 3.74 -17.26 -24.83
N THR A 10 2.69 -17.68 -24.13
CA THR A 10 2.14 -16.90 -23.03
C THR A 10 3.22 -16.91 -21.97
N THR A 11 4.05 -15.86 -21.92
CA THR A 11 4.93 -15.62 -20.79
C THR A 11 4.03 -15.56 -19.57
N SER A 12 4.09 -16.58 -18.72
CA SER A 12 3.40 -16.57 -17.43
C SER A 12 3.89 -15.32 -16.69
N SER A 13 3.06 -14.29 -16.61
CA SER A 13 3.39 -13.08 -15.85
C SER A 13 3.44 -13.46 -14.38
N THR A 14 4.52 -13.06 -13.70
CA THR A 14 4.61 -13.25 -12.26
C THR A 14 3.76 -12.18 -11.57
N ILE A 15 3.44 -12.36 -10.28
CA ILE A 15 2.81 -11.31 -9.46
C ILE A 15 3.65 -10.02 -9.37
N PHE A 16 4.93 -10.08 -9.71
CA PHE A 16 5.83 -8.91 -9.77
C PHE A 16 5.77 -8.15 -11.10
N ASP A 17 5.02 -8.67 -12.08
CA ASP A 17 4.76 -8.03 -13.36
C ASP A 17 3.36 -7.42 -13.38
N ILE A 18 3.07 -6.61 -14.41
CA ILE A 18 1.71 -6.12 -14.65
C ILE A 18 0.79 -7.32 -14.89
N GLY A 19 -0.33 -7.34 -14.19
CA GLY A 19 -1.32 -8.40 -14.24
C GLY A 19 -2.24 -8.32 -15.45
N ASN A 20 -3.25 -9.19 -15.45
CA ASN A 20 -4.10 -9.43 -16.62
C ASN A 20 -5.20 -8.38 -16.82
N TYR A 21 -5.46 -7.53 -15.81
CA TYR A 21 -6.47 -6.48 -15.89
C TYR A 21 -5.88 -5.18 -16.43
N SER A 22 -6.55 -4.60 -17.41
CA SER A 22 -6.27 -3.21 -17.80
C SER A 22 -6.82 -2.30 -16.70
N THR A 23 -6.10 -1.24 -16.37
CA THR A 23 -6.48 -0.37 -15.24
C THR A 23 -6.73 1.06 -15.68
N LYS A 24 -7.50 1.79 -14.87
CA LYS A 24 -7.71 3.22 -15.02
C LYS A 24 -7.50 3.93 -13.69
N LEU A 25 -6.85 5.08 -13.75
CA LEU A 25 -6.76 6.01 -12.63
C LEU A 25 -7.89 7.04 -12.72
N LEU A 26 -8.55 7.28 -11.60
CA LEU A 26 -9.64 8.23 -11.45
C LEU A 26 -9.25 9.25 -10.38
N ASN A 27 -9.30 10.54 -10.73
CA ASN A 27 -9.16 11.63 -9.78
C ASN A 27 -10.54 12.11 -9.35
N ILE A 28 -10.89 11.92 -8.09
CA ILE A 28 -12.19 12.27 -7.53
C ILE A 28 -12.02 13.39 -6.52
N GLU A 29 -12.68 14.52 -6.78
CA GLU A 29 -12.72 15.66 -5.86
C GLU A 29 -14.02 15.66 -5.04
N PRO A 30 -13.99 16.06 -3.75
CA PRO A 30 -15.19 16.29 -2.98
C PRO A 30 -16.05 17.37 -3.64
N LYS A 31 -17.35 17.11 -3.77
CA LYS A 31 -18.31 18.10 -4.28
C LYS A 31 -18.79 18.98 -3.12
N SER A 32 -18.78 20.30 -3.33
CA SER A 32 -19.24 21.30 -2.35
C SER A 32 -20.77 21.47 -2.30
N CYS A 33 -21.55 20.71 -3.09
CA CYS A 33 -22.94 21.07 -3.37
C CYS A 33 -23.93 20.52 -2.33
N ILE A 34 -24.71 21.42 -1.73
CA ILE A 34 -25.74 21.18 -0.69
C ILE A 34 -26.93 20.32 -1.18
N ASN A 35 -27.04 20.06 -2.50
CA ASN A 35 -28.22 19.43 -3.12
C ASN A 35 -27.97 18.08 -3.83
N SER A 36 -26.84 17.40 -3.60
CA SER A 36 -26.70 16.03 -4.11
C SER A 36 -27.36 15.05 -3.14
N SER A 37 -28.31 14.24 -3.62
CA SER A 37 -28.92 13.12 -2.87
C SER A 37 -27.94 12.00 -2.47
N PHE A 38 -26.64 12.21 -2.70
CA PHE A 38 -25.60 11.18 -2.64
C PHE A 38 -24.35 11.68 -1.91
N PRO A 39 -23.70 10.81 -1.12
CA PRO A 39 -22.59 11.21 -0.27
C PRO A 39 -21.31 11.46 -1.10
N SER A 40 -20.79 12.69 -1.03
CA SER A 40 -19.46 13.05 -1.55
C SER A 40 -18.35 12.38 -0.74
N PRO A 41 -17.20 12.02 -1.33
CA PRO A 41 -16.08 11.53 -0.54
C PRO A 41 -15.59 12.60 0.45
N PRO A 42 -15.13 12.20 1.66
CA PRO A 42 -14.63 13.15 2.68
C PRO A 42 -13.32 13.86 2.28
N LYS A 43 -12.56 13.28 1.35
CA LYS A 43 -11.26 13.78 0.87
C LYS A 43 -11.13 13.56 -0.64
N PRO A 44 -10.24 14.30 -1.33
CA PRO A 44 -9.84 13.95 -2.68
C PRO A 44 -9.28 12.53 -2.73
N LEU A 45 -9.69 11.75 -3.73
CA LEU A 45 -9.29 10.36 -3.91
C LEU A 45 -8.61 10.17 -5.26
N LEU A 46 -7.50 9.44 -5.25
CA LEU A 46 -6.97 8.78 -6.45
C LEU A 46 -7.40 7.31 -6.39
N ILE A 47 -8.17 6.85 -7.37
CA ILE A 47 -8.67 5.47 -7.41
C ILE A 47 -8.04 4.76 -8.60
N SER A 48 -7.40 3.62 -8.35
CA SER A 48 -7.03 2.68 -9.41
C SER A 48 -8.04 1.54 -9.44
N THR A 49 -8.60 1.28 -10.63
CA THR A 49 -9.64 0.27 -10.81
C THR A 49 -9.37 -0.57 -12.06
N PRO A 50 -9.71 -1.88 -12.03
CA PRO A 50 -9.80 -2.68 -13.24
C PRO A 50 -10.83 -2.08 -14.21
N LEU A 51 -10.62 -2.31 -15.51
CA LEU A 51 -11.56 -1.95 -16.57
C LEU A 51 -12.46 -3.11 -16.97
N GLN A 52 -12.05 -4.36 -16.74
CA GLN A 52 -12.88 -5.54 -17.00
C GLN A 52 -13.90 -5.75 -15.87
N GLY A 53 -15.04 -6.37 -16.20
CA GLY A 53 -16.10 -6.64 -15.23
C GLY A 53 -15.69 -7.65 -14.16
N GLY A 54 -16.20 -7.43 -12.94
CA GLY A 54 -15.91 -8.30 -11.81
C GLY A 54 -16.27 -7.67 -10.47
N ASN A 55 -16.18 -8.47 -9.41
CA ASN A 55 -16.35 -8.02 -8.04
C ASN A 55 -15.01 -8.15 -7.30
N PHE A 56 -14.36 -7.02 -7.02
CA PHE A 56 -12.94 -6.99 -6.64
C PHE A 56 -12.78 -6.57 -5.17
N PRO A 57 -11.84 -7.19 -4.42
CA PRO A 57 -11.44 -6.68 -3.12
C PRO A 57 -10.97 -5.23 -3.19
N VAL A 58 -11.12 -4.50 -2.09
CA VAL A 58 -10.79 -3.08 -2.00
C VAL A 58 -9.61 -2.88 -1.05
N ILE A 59 -8.69 -2.01 -1.43
CA ILE A 59 -7.56 -1.59 -0.60
C ILE A 59 -7.67 -0.09 -0.37
N LEU A 60 -7.73 0.33 0.89
CA LEU A 60 -7.55 1.73 1.27
C LEU A 60 -6.06 1.97 1.54
N PHE A 61 -5.39 2.73 0.67
CA PHE A 61 -3.94 2.93 0.70
C PHE A 61 -3.56 4.35 1.13
N LEU A 62 -2.86 4.50 2.25
CA LEU A 62 -2.52 5.79 2.86
C LEU A 62 -1.08 6.22 2.52
N HIS A 63 -0.92 7.44 1.98
CA HIS A 63 0.38 7.99 1.63
C HIS A 63 1.25 8.32 2.86
N GLY A 64 2.57 8.46 2.64
CA GLY A 64 3.50 8.89 3.67
C GLY A 64 3.52 10.40 3.93
N TYR A 65 4.27 10.79 4.96
CA TYR A 65 4.51 12.18 5.35
C TYR A 65 5.12 13.01 4.22
N LEU A 66 4.64 14.23 3.98
CA LEU A 66 5.01 15.10 2.85
C LEU A 66 4.76 14.55 1.44
N LEU A 67 4.07 13.41 1.29
CA LEU A 67 3.85 12.79 -0.02
C LEU A 67 2.44 13.04 -0.54
N PHE A 68 2.29 12.99 -1.85
CA PHE A 68 0.98 12.99 -2.50
C PHE A 68 0.56 11.57 -2.86
N ASN A 69 -0.75 11.32 -2.88
CA ASN A 69 -1.30 10.03 -3.28
C ASN A 69 -0.88 9.62 -4.70
N TYR A 70 -0.75 10.58 -5.62
CA TYR A 70 -0.33 10.35 -7.00
C TYR A 70 1.16 10.03 -7.16
N PHE A 71 1.97 10.08 -6.10
CA PHE A 71 3.35 9.55 -6.14
C PHE A 71 3.40 8.02 -6.05
N TYR A 72 2.26 7.35 -5.90
CA TYR A 72 2.13 5.90 -5.83
C TYR A 72 1.39 5.33 -7.04
N SER A 73 1.21 6.13 -8.10
CA SER A 73 0.32 5.79 -9.21
C SER A 73 0.69 4.48 -9.90
N GLN A 74 1.99 4.24 -10.12
CA GLN A 74 2.49 3.01 -10.72
C GLN A 74 2.26 1.80 -9.79
N LEU A 75 2.43 1.96 -8.48
CA LEU A 75 2.21 0.89 -7.51
C LEU A 75 0.73 0.49 -7.45
N ILE A 76 -0.17 1.45 -7.30
CA ILE A 76 -1.60 1.16 -7.17
C ILE A 76 -2.19 0.62 -8.49
N GLN A 77 -1.64 1.01 -9.65
CA GLN A 77 -1.98 0.41 -10.94
C GLN A 77 -1.45 -1.01 -11.09
N HIS A 78 -0.24 -1.32 -10.60
CA HIS A 78 0.26 -2.69 -10.54
C HIS A 78 -0.70 -3.54 -9.72
N ILE A 79 -1.02 -3.15 -8.49
CA ILE A 79 -1.96 -3.90 -7.65
C ILE A 79 -3.34 -4.05 -8.33
N SER A 80 -3.86 -2.98 -8.93
CA SER A 80 -5.16 -3.03 -9.62
C SER A 80 -5.16 -3.95 -10.85
N SER A 81 -4.02 -4.08 -11.54
CA SER A 81 -3.88 -4.98 -12.69
C SER A 81 -3.98 -6.47 -12.31
N HIS A 82 -3.93 -6.80 -11.02
CA HIS A 82 -4.16 -8.14 -10.47
C HIS A 82 -5.57 -8.33 -9.88
N GLY A 83 -6.51 -7.45 -10.22
CA GLY A 83 -7.91 -7.60 -9.82
C GLY A 83 -8.18 -7.12 -8.40
N PHE A 84 -7.72 -5.90 -8.11
CA PHE A 84 -8.02 -5.16 -6.87
C PHE A 84 -8.47 -3.74 -7.22
N ILE A 85 -9.33 -3.15 -6.39
CA ILE A 85 -9.61 -1.71 -6.44
C ILE A 85 -8.78 -1.04 -5.36
N VAL A 86 -7.97 -0.05 -5.71
CA VAL A 86 -7.15 0.70 -4.77
C VAL A 86 -7.68 2.12 -4.63
N VAL A 87 -8.09 2.50 -3.43
CA VAL A 87 -8.55 3.85 -3.08
C VAL A 87 -7.43 4.53 -2.30
N ALA A 88 -6.84 5.59 -2.86
CA ALA A 88 -5.75 6.34 -2.25
C ALA A 88 -6.16 7.79 -1.96
N PRO A 89 -6.61 8.11 -0.73
CA PRO A 89 -6.99 9.47 -0.39
C PRO A 89 -5.79 10.41 -0.30
N GLN A 90 -5.99 11.68 -0.61
CA GLN A 90 -5.09 12.77 -0.22
C GLN A 90 -5.54 13.29 1.15
N LEU A 91 -4.87 12.85 2.23
CA LEU A 91 -5.33 13.11 3.60
C LEU A 91 -5.14 14.57 4.01
N TYR A 92 -4.06 15.20 3.53
CA TYR A 92 -3.70 16.58 3.81
C TYR A 92 -2.91 17.20 2.64
N LEU A 93 -2.97 18.54 2.53
CA LEU A 93 -2.11 19.32 1.63
C LEU A 93 -1.03 20.08 2.39
N VAL A 94 -1.35 20.63 3.56
CA VAL A 94 -0.43 21.26 4.49
C VAL A 94 -0.38 20.39 5.75
N GLU A 95 0.82 20.17 6.27
CA GLU A 95 1.04 19.19 7.32
C GLU A 95 1.19 19.81 8.72
N GLY A 96 0.80 19.03 9.72
CA GLY A 96 1.29 19.13 11.09
C GLY A 96 1.89 17.79 11.52
N THR A 97 2.58 17.73 12.66
CA THR A 97 3.22 16.49 13.15
C THR A 97 2.23 15.47 13.73
N ASP A 98 1.01 15.91 14.04
CA ASP A 98 -0.07 15.08 14.58
C ASP A 98 -0.80 14.29 13.48
N THR A 99 -0.99 12.99 13.71
CA THR A 99 -1.71 12.06 12.82
C THR A 99 -3.19 11.90 13.15
N THR A 100 -3.69 12.53 14.21
CA THR A 100 -5.08 12.40 14.66
C THR A 100 -6.08 12.71 13.54
N THR A 101 -5.82 13.78 12.76
CA THR A 101 -6.67 14.15 11.62
C THR A 101 -6.64 13.11 10.51
N ASP A 102 -5.48 12.49 10.26
CA ASP A 102 -5.31 11.46 9.23
C ASP A 102 -6.13 10.22 9.58
N ILE A 103 -6.10 9.81 10.85
CA ILE A 103 -6.83 8.64 11.35
C ILE A 103 -8.33 8.91 11.27
N LYS A 104 -8.79 10.10 11.71
CA LYS A 104 -10.21 10.50 11.62
C LYS A 104 -10.70 10.52 10.18
N SER A 105 -9.95 11.16 9.28
CA SER A 105 -10.31 11.19 7.86
C SER A 105 -10.28 9.80 7.22
N THR A 106 -9.34 8.94 7.62
CA THR A 106 -9.33 7.54 7.17
C THR A 106 -10.59 6.80 7.62
N ALA A 107 -11.01 6.96 8.88
CA ALA A 107 -12.25 6.38 9.39
C ALA A 107 -13.50 6.89 8.65
N GLU A 108 -13.57 8.20 8.39
CA GLU A 108 -14.65 8.81 7.60
C GLU A 108 -14.71 8.24 6.18
N ILE A 109 -13.56 8.06 5.51
CA ILE A 109 -13.49 7.45 4.18
C ILE A 109 -13.94 5.99 4.23
N THR A 110 -13.48 5.21 5.20
CA THR A 110 -13.90 3.81 5.39
C THR A 110 -15.42 3.71 5.54
N ASN A 111 -16.02 4.58 6.34
CA ASN A 111 -17.48 4.63 6.53
C ASN A 111 -18.22 5.07 5.25
N TRP A 112 -17.59 5.87 4.40
CA TRP A 112 -18.14 6.31 3.12
C TRP A 112 -18.10 5.23 2.02
N LEU A 113 -17.17 4.27 2.08
CA LEU A 113 -16.96 3.28 1.00
C LEU A 113 -18.25 2.54 0.57
N PRO A 114 -19.10 2.01 1.47
CA PRO A 114 -20.29 1.24 1.09
C PRO A 114 -21.27 2.02 0.21
N ASP A 115 -21.50 3.29 0.53
CA ASP A 115 -22.53 4.11 -0.12
C ASP A 115 -21.99 4.95 -1.28
N GLY A 116 -20.67 5.20 -1.27
CA GLY A 116 -20.03 6.15 -2.15
C GLY A 116 -19.22 5.54 -3.29
N LEU A 117 -18.40 4.52 -3.01
CA LEU A 117 -17.34 4.08 -3.93
C LEU A 117 -17.88 3.61 -5.29
N HIS A 118 -18.93 2.78 -5.28
CA HIS A 118 -19.49 2.17 -6.49
C HIS A 118 -19.91 3.18 -7.58
N ARG A 119 -20.23 4.42 -7.19
CA ARG A 119 -20.70 5.48 -8.10
C ARG A 119 -19.60 6.03 -9.01
N TYR A 120 -18.36 5.87 -8.60
CA TYR A 120 -17.19 6.39 -9.31
C TYR A 120 -16.50 5.31 -10.14
N LEU A 121 -16.85 4.03 -9.94
CA LEU A 121 -16.28 2.91 -10.67
C LEU A 121 -16.98 2.70 -12.02
N PRO A 122 -16.35 2.02 -12.99
CA PRO A 122 -17.04 1.53 -14.18
C PRO A 122 -18.29 0.72 -13.78
N SER A 123 -19.38 0.82 -14.54
CA SER A 123 -20.68 0.24 -14.17
C SER A 123 -20.68 -1.29 -13.96
N HIS A 124 -19.72 -1.99 -14.59
CA HIS A 124 -19.52 -3.43 -14.47
C HIS A 124 -18.48 -3.85 -13.42
N VAL A 125 -17.96 -2.90 -12.65
CA VAL A 125 -16.95 -3.13 -11.60
C VAL A 125 -17.60 -2.95 -10.23
N GLY A 126 -17.73 -4.05 -9.48
CA GLY A 126 -18.25 -4.07 -8.12
C GLY A 126 -17.13 -4.01 -7.08
N PRO A 127 -17.23 -3.14 -6.05
CA PRO A 127 -16.34 -3.18 -4.89
C PRO A 127 -16.81 -4.22 -3.86
N ASN A 128 -15.96 -5.21 -3.55
CA ASN A 128 -16.22 -6.21 -2.53
C ASN A 128 -15.69 -5.77 -1.17
N LEU A 129 -16.48 -5.02 -0.42
CA LEU A 129 -16.10 -4.50 0.89
C LEU A 129 -16.07 -5.55 2.02
N LYS A 130 -16.55 -6.78 1.77
CA LYS A 130 -16.29 -7.92 2.67
C LYS A 130 -14.81 -8.36 2.61
N LYS A 131 -14.10 -7.92 1.57
CA LYS A 131 -12.67 -8.14 1.35
C LYS A 131 -11.97 -6.78 1.28
N LEU A 132 -12.00 -6.06 2.40
CA LEU A 132 -11.36 -4.75 2.56
C LEU A 132 -10.01 -4.91 3.26
N ALA A 133 -8.97 -4.32 2.71
CA ALA A 133 -7.67 -4.17 3.34
C ALA A 133 -7.34 -2.70 3.60
N LEU A 134 -6.61 -2.45 4.70
CA LEU A 134 -6.05 -1.15 5.01
C LEU A 134 -4.53 -1.24 4.92
N ALA A 135 -3.91 -0.35 4.16
CA ALA A 135 -2.48 -0.32 3.93
C ALA A 135 -1.97 1.12 3.98
N GLY A 136 -0.67 1.30 4.21
CA GLY A 136 -0.08 2.62 4.10
C GLY A 136 1.43 2.63 4.19
N HIS A 137 2.02 3.70 3.68
CA HIS A 137 3.47 3.92 3.69
C HIS A 137 3.86 4.88 4.81
N SER A 138 4.91 4.57 5.59
CA SER A 138 5.47 5.49 6.58
C SER A 138 4.39 5.97 7.58
N ARG A 139 4.15 7.28 7.69
CA ARG A 139 3.04 7.88 8.44
C ARG A 139 1.67 7.27 8.10
N GLY A 140 1.41 6.97 6.83
CA GLY A 140 0.19 6.28 6.41
C GLY A 140 0.08 4.86 6.98
N GLY A 141 1.20 4.14 7.09
CA GLY A 141 1.23 2.84 7.77
C GLY A 141 0.96 2.96 9.27
N LYS A 142 1.52 3.99 9.93
CA LYS A 142 1.21 4.28 11.34
C LYS A 142 -0.27 4.62 11.54
N ALA A 143 -0.85 5.42 10.65
CA ALA A 143 -2.28 5.74 10.68
C ALA A 143 -3.15 4.49 10.46
N ALA A 144 -2.73 3.58 9.58
CA ALA A 144 -3.40 2.29 9.38
C ALA A 144 -3.42 1.45 10.67
N PHE A 145 -2.27 1.24 11.31
CA PHE A 145 -2.19 0.54 12.60
C PHE A 145 -2.99 1.25 13.69
N ALA A 146 -2.90 2.58 13.79
CA ALA A 146 -3.62 3.34 14.80
C ALA A 146 -5.14 3.19 14.66
N LEU A 147 -5.66 3.24 13.44
CA LEU A 147 -7.07 3.04 13.17
C LEU A 147 -7.52 1.62 13.54
N THR A 148 -6.78 0.59 13.13
CA THR A 148 -7.15 -0.81 13.40
C THR A 148 -7.04 -1.18 14.87
N LEU A 149 -6.12 -0.55 15.63
CA LEU A 149 -6.02 -0.69 17.09
C LEU A 149 -7.04 0.16 17.87
N GLY A 150 -7.87 0.97 17.19
CA GLY A 150 -8.78 1.91 17.86
C GLY A 150 -8.10 3.07 18.59
N LYS A 151 -6.82 3.36 18.28
CA LYS A 151 -6.00 4.39 18.94
C LYS A 151 -6.15 5.77 18.28
N VAL A 152 -7.38 6.28 18.18
CA VAL A 152 -7.69 7.57 17.51
C VAL A 152 -7.19 8.80 18.31
N THR A 153 -7.09 8.68 19.64
CA THR A 153 -6.75 9.78 20.57
C THR A 153 -5.35 9.70 21.16
N ASN A 154 -4.61 8.59 20.93
CA ASN A 154 -3.27 8.34 21.45
C ASN A 154 -2.20 8.50 20.37
N THR A 155 -2.19 9.62 19.62
CA THR A 155 -1.12 9.86 18.65
C THR A 155 -0.37 11.16 18.88
N THR A 156 0.94 11.04 19.11
CA THR A 156 2.02 11.84 18.49
C THR A 156 3.38 11.19 18.80
N PRO A 157 3.99 10.47 17.83
CA PRO A 157 4.09 8.99 17.92
C PRO A 157 3.10 8.36 18.93
N PRO A 158 3.45 7.54 19.92
CA PRO A 158 3.64 6.10 19.77
C PRO A 158 2.32 5.29 19.58
N VAL A 159 2.15 4.69 18.41
CA VAL A 159 1.24 3.55 18.20
C VAL A 159 1.80 2.29 18.89
N LEU A 160 3.13 2.19 18.89
CA LEU A 160 3.94 1.18 19.54
C LEU A 160 3.75 1.21 21.07
N THR A 161 3.62 0.04 21.65
CA THR A 161 3.60 -0.19 23.11
C THR A 161 4.95 -0.64 23.63
N TYR A 162 5.85 -1.07 22.74
CA TYR A 162 7.12 -1.72 23.03
C TYR A 162 7.01 -3.05 23.76
N ILE A 163 5.81 -3.65 23.75
CA ILE A 163 5.54 -4.99 24.26
C ILE A 163 5.38 -5.93 23.05
N PRO A 164 6.24 -6.96 22.91
CA PRO A 164 6.11 -7.92 21.83
C PRO A 164 4.71 -8.55 21.79
N GLN A 165 4.17 -8.75 20.58
CA GLN A 165 2.88 -9.40 20.35
C GLN A 165 1.69 -8.73 21.09
N SER A 166 1.73 -7.41 21.28
CA SER A 166 0.66 -6.62 21.91
C SER A 166 -0.43 -6.15 20.92
N PHE A 167 -0.12 -6.07 19.63
CA PHE A 167 -1.06 -5.69 18.59
C PHE A 167 -1.91 -6.89 18.19
N ASN A 168 -3.01 -7.09 18.91
CA ASN A 168 -4.07 -8.00 18.51
C ASN A 168 -5.13 -7.26 17.71
N LEU A 169 -5.06 -7.40 16.38
CA LEU A 169 -5.92 -6.70 15.44
C LEU A 169 -7.10 -7.54 14.92
N ASP A 170 -7.17 -8.82 15.31
CA ASP A 170 -8.11 -9.80 14.72
C ASP A 170 -8.05 -9.85 13.17
N MET A 171 -6.87 -9.58 12.61
CA MET A 171 -6.60 -9.57 11.17
C MET A 171 -5.14 -9.95 10.91
N ALA A 172 -4.88 -10.48 9.73
CA ALA A 172 -3.52 -10.73 9.27
C ALA A 172 -2.77 -9.42 9.01
N VAL A 173 -1.48 -9.40 9.35
CA VAL A 173 -0.62 -8.22 9.15
C VAL A 173 0.54 -8.55 8.23
N MET A 174 0.83 -7.65 7.29
CA MET A 174 2.08 -7.66 6.55
C MET A 174 2.85 -6.37 6.80
N VAL A 175 4.13 -6.51 7.16
CA VAL A 175 5.05 -5.39 7.34
C VAL A 175 6.19 -5.52 6.34
N ILE A 176 6.34 -4.54 5.46
CA ILE A 176 7.40 -4.48 4.44
C ILE A 176 8.42 -3.43 4.87
N GLY A 177 9.66 -3.87 5.09
CA GLY A 177 10.79 -3.04 5.48
C GLY A 177 11.71 -2.68 4.32
N SER A 178 12.57 -1.69 4.58
CA SER A 178 13.60 -1.22 3.65
C SER A 178 14.94 -1.15 4.40
N GLY A 179 15.97 -1.82 3.90
CA GLY A 179 17.25 -1.97 4.59
C GLY A 179 18.04 -0.66 4.71
N LEU A 180 17.78 0.31 3.83
CA LEU A 180 18.39 1.65 3.91
C LEU A 180 17.53 2.68 4.67
N GLY A 181 16.33 2.31 5.15
CA GLY A 181 15.40 3.22 5.83
C GLY A 181 15.96 3.82 7.13
N GLU A 182 16.79 3.05 7.84
CA GLU A 182 17.49 3.46 9.06
C GLU A 182 18.78 4.25 8.79
N VAL A 183 19.25 4.29 7.54
CA VAL A 183 20.52 4.92 7.17
C VAL A 183 20.29 6.42 6.98
N LYS A 184 21.03 7.22 7.74
CA LYS A 184 21.09 8.67 7.52
C LYS A 184 21.73 8.94 6.17
N ARG A 185 21.07 9.73 5.33
CA ARG A 185 21.68 10.24 4.10
C ARG A 185 22.68 11.35 4.38
N ASP A 186 22.31 12.25 5.27
CA ASP A 186 23.08 13.41 5.67
C ASP A 186 23.18 13.40 7.20
N PRO A 187 24.37 13.62 7.80
CA PRO A 187 24.55 13.65 9.25
C PRO A 187 23.65 14.64 10.00
N LEU A 188 23.23 15.74 9.35
CA LEU A 188 22.41 16.81 9.93
C LEU A 188 20.93 16.45 10.00
N PHE A 189 20.48 15.43 9.27
CA PHE A 189 19.08 15.00 9.26
C PHE A 189 18.91 13.62 9.91
N PRO A 190 17.79 13.39 10.62
CA PRO A 190 17.49 12.06 11.15
C PRO A 190 17.25 11.07 10.01
N ALA A 191 17.41 9.77 10.30
CA ALA A 191 17.00 8.73 9.38
C ALA A 191 15.47 8.78 9.15
N CYS A 192 15.01 8.33 7.98
CA CYS A 192 13.58 8.40 7.64
C CYS A 192 12.74 7.36 8.41
N ALA A 193 13.33 6.24 8.80
CA ALA A 193 12.72 5.21 9.65
C ALA A 193 13.73 4.76 10.72
N PRO A 194 14.00 5.56 11.76
CA PRO A 194 15.00 5.24 12.77
C PRO A 194 14.54 4.08 13.68
N LYS A 195 15.50 3.36 14.26
CA LYS A 195 15.25 2.32 15.27
C LYS A 195 14.36 2.83 16.41
N GLY A 196 13.46 1.99 16.90
CA GLY A 196 12.49 2.30 17.94
C GLY A 196 11.15 2.83 17.41
N VAL A 197 11.06 3.15 16.12
CA VAL A 197 9.80 3.52 15.44
C VAL A 197 9.74 3.01 13.99
N ASN A 198 10.50 1.96 13.67
CA ASN A 198 10.68 1.42 12.31
C ASN A 198 9.76 0.22 12.03
N HIS A 199 9.87 -0.35 10.82
CA HIS A 199 9.11 -1.53 10.42
C HIS A 199 9.31 -2.75 11.34
N ARG A 200 10.52 -2.98 11.85
CA ARG A 200 10.82 -4.11 12.74
C ARG A 200 10.10 -3.97 14.09
N ASP A 201 10.04 -2.76 14.63
CA ASP A 201 9.32 -2.49 15.88
C ASP A 201 7.82 -2.78 15.73
N PHE A 202 7.20 -2.31 14.64
CA PHE A 202 5.80 -2.61 14.33
C PHE A 202 5.55 -4.12 14.16
N TYR A 203 6.43 -4.82 13.44
CA TYR A 203 6.29 -6.26 13.28
C TYR A 203 6.44 -7.04 14.59
N ASN A 204 7.35 -6.64 15.46
CA ASN A 204 7.56 -7.29 16.76
C ASN A 204 6.32 -7.22 17.66
N GLU A 205 5.51 -6.18 17.53
CA GLU A 205 4.27 -6.05 18.28
C GLU A 205 3.09 -6.81 17.67
N CYS A 206 3.16 -7.23 16.40
CA CYS A 206 2.08 -7.96 15.75
C CYS A 206 1.92 -9.39 16.30
N VAL A 207 0.70 -9.76 16.70
CA VAL A 207 0.31 -11.16 16.90
C VAL A 207 0.16 -11.88 15.56
N ARG A 208 0.18 -13.22 15.59
CA ARG A 208 -0.08 -14.05 14.40
C ARG A 208 -1.55 -13.91 13.91
N PRO A 209 -1.81 -13.99 12.59
CA PRO A 209 -0.82 -14.19 11.53
C PRO A 209 -0.12 -12.88 11.12
N ALA A 210 1.21 -12.90 11.04
CA ALA A 210 2.02 -11.74 10.69
C ALA A 210 3.21 -12.10 9.78
N CYS A 211 3.30 -11.42 8.63
CA CYS A 211 4.38 -11.56 7.64
C CYS A 211 5.32 -10.35 7.69
N TYR A 212 6.61 -10.59 7.55
CA TYR A 212 7.65 -9.58 7.55
C TYR A 212 8.69 -9.87 6.49
N VAL A 213 9.01 -8.87 5.68
CA VAL A 213 10.02 -8.95 4.62
C VAL A 213 10.78 -7.63 4.57
N VAL A 214 12.08 -7.67 4.29
CA VAL A 214 12.93 -6.49 4.19
C VAL A 214 13.75 -6.52 2.91
N ALA A 215 13.55 -5.52 2.04
CA ALA A 215 14.36 -5.34 0.84
C ALA A 215 15.70 -4.68 1.22
N LYS A 216 16.82 -5.36 0.96
CA LYS A 216 18.15 -5.01 1.49
C LYS A 216 18.67 -3.65 1.03
N ASP A 217 18.77 -3.45 -0.28
CA ASP A 217 19.46 -2.30 -0.87
C ASP A 217 18.52 -1.15 -1.27
N TYR A 218 17.40 -1.02 -0.57
CA TYR A 218 16.35 -0.05 -0.87
C TYR A 218 16.03 0.85 0.32
N GLY A 219 15.66 2.08 -0.01
CA GLY A 219 15.33 3.15 0.91
C GLY A 219 13.84 3.32 1.14
N HIS A 220 13.55 4.20 2.09
CA HIS A 220 12.20 4.46 2.60
C HIS A 220 11.19 4.83 1.51
N VAL A 221 11.64 5.56 0.48
CA VAL A 221 10.77 6.11 -0.58
C VAL A 221 10.96 5.42 -1.93
N ASP A 222 11.65 4.28 -1.98
CA ASP A 222 11.93 3.59 -3.25
C ASP A 222 10.74 2.83 -3.83
N MET A 223 9.63 2.73 -3.09
CA MET A 223 8.36 2.19 -3.60
C MET A 223 7.54 3.21 -4.42
N LEU A 224 7.96 4.48 -4.45
CA LEU A 224 7.26 5.54 -5.17
C LEU A 224 7.41 5.39 -6.69
N ASP A 225 6.67 6.21 -7.42
CA ASP A 225 6.82 6.33 -8.86
C ASP A 225 8.25 6.73 -9.25
N ASP A 226 8.71 6.27 -10.42
CA ASP A 226 10.06 6.52 -10.93
C ASP A 226 10.35 8.01 -11.02
N GLU A 227 9.34 8.78 -11.43
CA GLU A 227 9.35 10.24 -11.47
C GLU A 227 8.30 10.82 -10.52
N THR A 228 8.76 11.63 -9.57
CA THR A 228 7.87 12.40 -8.67
C THR A 228 8.01 13.89 -8.95
N LYS A 229 6.90 14.53 -9.32
CA LYS A 229 6.88 15.92 -9.80
C LYS A 229 6.78 16.96 -8.67
N GLY A 230 7.15 18.20 -9.00
CA GLY A 230 7.07 19.34 -8.08
C GLY A 230 8.14 19.36 -6.99
N VAL A 231 8.11 20.38 -6.14
CA VAL A 231 9.12 20.58 -5.08
C VAL A 231 9.16 19.40 -4.10
N ARG A 232 7.99 18.92 -3.67
CA ARG A 232 7.88 17.74 -2.79
C ARG A 232 8.40 16.47 -3.46
N GLY A 233 8.12 16.29 -4.76
CA GLY A 233 8.64 15.17 -5.54
C GLY A 233 10.16 15.18 -5.60
N LYS A 234 10.76 16.33 -5.93
CA LYS A 234 12.22 16.49 -5.92
C LYS A 234 12.84 16.18 -4.54
N ALA A 235 12.18 16.55 -3.45
CA ALA A 235 12.66 16.27 -2.09
C ALA A 235 12.76 14.75 -1.79
N THR A 236 11.94 13.91 -2.43
CA THR A 236 12.01 12.45 -2.25
C THR A 236 13.34 11.84 -2.73
N TYR A 237 14.06 12.50 -3.63
CA TYR A 237 15.38 12.04 -4.09
C TYR A 237 16.52 12.46 -3.16
N GLY A 238 16.28 13.36 -2.21
CA GLY A 238 17.32 14.05 -1.44
C GLY A 238 17.23 13.89 0.08
N LEU A 239 16.07 13.53 0.64
CA LEU A 239 15.89 13.46 2.10
C LEU A 239 16.24 12.10 2.70
N CYS A 240 15.88 11.01 2.02
CA CYS A 240 16.18 9.65 2.47
C CYS A 240 17.35 9.04 1.70
N LYS A 241 18.06 8.11 2.34
CA LYS A 241 18.99 7.23 1.61
C LYS A 241 18.14 6.34 0.70
N ASN A 242 18.49 6.32 -0.59
CA ASN A 242 17.78 5.58 -1.62
C ASN A 242 18.72 4.53 -2.23
N GLY A 243 18.13 3.48 -2.76
CA GLY A 243 18.78 2.50 -3.61
C GLY A 243 19.04 3.04 -5.01
N LYS A 244 19.46 2.14 -5.92
CA LYS A 244 19.85 2.51 -7.28
C LYS A 244 18.68 2.95 -8.16
N CYS A 245 17.56 2.23 -8.07
CA CYS A 245 16.35 2.43 -8.88
C CYS A 245 15.10 2.17 -8.03
N ARG A 246 13.97 2.80 -8.36
CA ARG A 246 12.69 2.58 -7.66
C ARG A 246 11.91 1.38 -8.17
N GLU A 247 11.92 1.15 -9.48
CA GLU A 247 11.13 0.11 -10.14
C GLU A 247 11.20 -1.27 -9.45
N PRO A 248 12.37 -1.84 -9.11
CA PRO A 248 12.39 -3.19 -8.55
C PRO A 248 11.78 -3.25 -7.14
N MET A 249 12.01 -2.23 -6.30
CA MET A 249 11.35 -2.14 -4.99
C MET A 249 9.85 -1.98 -5.14
N ARG A 250 9.40 -1.12 -6.04
CA ARG A 250 7.96 -0.93 -6.30
C ARG A 250 7.30 -2.21 -6.80
N ARG A 251 7.93 -2.94 -7.73
CA ARG A 251 7.44 -4.23 -8.23
C ARG A 251 7.41 -5.29 -7.12
N PHE A 252 8.44 -5.34 -6.29
CA PHE A 252 8.48 -6.22 -5.12
C PHE A 252 7.34 -5.92 -4.15
N VAL A 253 7.14 -4.65 -3.77
CA VAL A 253 6.04 -4.24 -2.88
C VAL A 253 4.68 -4.58 -3.49
N GLY A 254 4.47 -4.30 -4.78
CA GLY A 254 3.24 -4.64 -5.49
C GLY A 254 2.96 -6.16 -5.42
N GLY A 255 3.93 -6.97 -5.83
CA GLY A 255 3.79 -8.43 -5.87
C GLY A 255 3.58 -9.06 -4.49
N ILE A 256 4.36 -8.69 -3.48
CA ILE A 256 4.19 -9.28 -2.13
C ILE A 256 2.86 -8.88 -1.49
N VAL A 257 2.37 -7.65 -1.73
CA VAL A 257 1.03 -7.21 -1.29
C VAL A 257 -0.04 -8.04 -2.00
N ILE A 258 0.09 -8.27 -3.31
CA ILE A 258 -0.84 -9.13 -4.06
C ILE A 258 -0.85 -10.54 -3.47
N ALA A 259 0.31 -11.18 -3.29
CA ALA A 259 0.43 -12.52 -2.71
C ALA A 259 -0.26 -12.63 -1.34
N PHE A 260 -0.03 -11.64 -0.48
CA PHE A 260 -0.65 -11.57 0.85
C PHE A 260 -2.17 -11.44 0.79
N LEU A 261 -2.69 -10.57 -0.08
CA LEU A 261 -4.13 -10.35 -0.19
C LEU A 261 -4.85 -11.49 -0.91
N GLU A 262 -4.20 -12.16 -1.87
CA GLU A 262 -4.68 -13.40 -2.47
C GLU A 262 -4.88 -14.49 -1.42
N ASP A 263 -3.91 -14.64 -0.50
CA ASP A 263 -4.03 -15.61 0.60
C ASP A 263 -5.17 -15.22 1.57
N TYR A 264 -5.04 -14.08 2.25
CA TYR A 264 -5.93 -13.76 3.37
C TYR A 264 -7.31 -13.26 2.98
N LEU A 265 -7.51 -12.74 1.76
CA LEU A 265 -8.84 -12.32 1.29
C LEU A 265 -9.48 -13.29 0.31
N LYS A 266 -8.70 -14.10 -0.42
CA LYS A 266 -9.23 -15.02 -1.45
C LYS A 266 -8.96 -16.50 -1.15
N GLY A 267 -8.17 -16.82 -0.13
CA GLY A 267 -7.83 -18.19 0.25
C GLY A 267 -6.82 -18.84 -0.69
N ASN A 268 -6.07 -18.04 -1.46
CA ASN A 268 -5.07 -18.52 -2.42
C ASN A 268 -3.65 -18.22 -1.92
N SER A 269 -3.06 -19.18 -1.20
CA SER A 269 -1.74 -19.03 -0.57
C SER A 269 -0.55 -19.33 -1.48
N SER A 270 -0.77 -19.69 -2.76
CA SER A 270 0.26 -20.27 -3.63
C SER A 270 1.50 -19.38 -3.74
N ASP A 271 1.30 -18.11 -4.07
CA ASP A 271 2.40 -17.17 -4.31
C ASP A 271 3.10 -16.79 -3.00
N LEU A 272 2.34 -16.61 -1.92
CA LEU A 272 2.91 -16.24 -0.62
C LEU A 272 3.80 -17.36 -0.08
N MET A 273 3.37 -18.61 -0.19
CA MET A 273 4.16 -19.78 0.19
C MET A 273 5.36 -19.97 -0.72
N ALA A 274 5.22 -19.78 -2.03
CA ALA A 274 6.34 -19.86 -2.96
C ALA A 274 7.42 -18.80 -2.68
N ILE A 275 7.04 -17.59 -2.25
CA ILE A 275 8.00 -16.57 -1.77
C ILE A 275 8.66 -17.00 -0.47
N LYS A 276 7.86 -17.45 0.51
CA LYS A 276 8.35 -17.89 1.82
C LYS A 276 9.37 -19.05 1.69
N ASP A 277 9.10 -20.00 0.80
CA ASP A 277 9.93 -21.19 0.60
C ASP A 277 11.09 -20.96 -0.38
N GLY A 278 11.20 -19.75 -0.95
CA GLY A 278 12.30 -19.37 -1.84
C GLY A 278 12.21 -19.98 -3.25
N TYR A 279 11.00 -20.34 -3.70
CA TYR A 279 10.75 -20.92 -5.01
C TYR A 279 10.48 -19.89 -6.11
N VAL A 280 10.53 -18.60 -5.79
CA VAL A 280 10.30 -17.50 -6.74
C VAL A 280 11.48 -16.54 -6.73
N THR A 281 11.93 -16.14 -7.92
CA THR A 281 12.91 -15.07 -8.07
C THR A 281 12.25 -13.71 -7.76
N LEU A 282 12.79 -13.01 -6.77
CA LEU A 282 12.29 -11.70 -6.36
C LEU A 282 12.96 -10.56 -7.14
N PRO A 283 12.26 -9.42 -7.37
CA PRO A 283 12.87 -8.23 -7.97
C PRO A 283 13.98 -7.58 -7.12
N VAL A 284 14.10 -7.98 -5.85
CA VAL A 284 15.03 -7.41 -4.86
C VAL A 284 15.73 -8.53 -4.08
N GLU A 285 16.93 -8.24 -3.57
CA GLU A 285 17.56 -9.08 -2.54
C GLU A 285 16.88 -8.81 -1.19
N LEU A 286 16.51 -9.88 -0.48
CA LEU A 286 15.99 -9.77 0.88
C LEU A 286 17.13 -9.75 1.89
N GLN A 287 17.04 -8.82 2.84
CA GLN A 287 17.91 -8.79 4.02
C GLN A 287 17.36 -9.71 5.12
N ASP A 288 16.04 -9.83 5.19
CA ASP A 288 15.35 -10.43 6.34
C ASP A 288 13.92 -10.83 5.95
N MET A 289 13.42 -11.90 6.55
CA MET A 289 12.11 -12.45 6.28
C MET A 289 11.63 -13.31 7.46
N ASP A 290 10.41 -13.08 7.95
CA ASP A 290 9.78 -13.85 9.02
C ASP A 290 8.27 -14.00 8.77
N PHE A 291 7.74 -15.20 9.02
CA PHE A 291 6.33 -15.55 8.82
C PHE A 291 5.81 -16.22 10.09
N ARG A 292 5.09 -15.47 10.90
CA ARG A 292 4.39 -15.98 12.08
C ARG A 292 2.99 -16.37 11.66
N MET A 293 2.78 -17.65 11.35
CA MET A 293 1.47 -18.22 11.02
C MET A 293 0.74 -18.69 12.29
#